data_AF-A0A1H7L5Q1-F1
#
_entry.id   AF-A0A1H7L5Q1-F1
#
_cell.length_a   1.000
_cell.length_b   1.000
_cell.length_c   1.000
_cell.angle_alpha   90.00
_cell.angle_beta   90.00
_cell.angle_gamma   90.00
#
_symmetry.space_group_name_H-M   'P 1'
#
loop_
_entity.id
_entity.type
_entity.pdbx_description
1 polymer ?
#
loop_
_entity_poly.entity_id
_entity_poly.type
_entity_poly.pdbx_seq_one_letter_code
_entity_poly.pdbx_strand_id
1 'polypeptide(L)'
;METEASGQTIVRLFNPELIILGGSLAATGDYIKLPIKNALNKYSLSLVNNDTQLSISQLGEQAGIVGACLLVCDRLLALNT
;
A
#
# COMPACT_ATOMS: atom_id res chain seq x y z
N MET A 1 20.58 -8.05 -13.52
CA MET A 1 20.70 -7.28 -12.27
C MET A 1 19.86 -5.99 -12.31
N GLU A 2 18.68 -5.98 -12.95
CA GLU A 2 17.93 -4.72 -13.21
C GLU A 2 16.47 -4.71 -12.72
N THR A 3 15.99 -5.75 -12.05
CA THR A 3 14.54 -5.87 -11.77
C THR A 3 14.09 -5.28 -10.43
N GLU A 4 15.01 -4.86 -9.54
CA GLU A 4 14.64 -4.37 -8.19
C GLU A 4 14.30 -2.88 -8.12
N ALA A 5 14.54 -2.10 -9.18
CA ALA A 5 14.48 -0.64 -9.12
C ALA A 5 13.06 -0.04 -9.16
N SER A 6 12.07 -0.73 -9.75
CA SER A 6 10.75 -0.12 -10.01
C SER A 6 9.92 0.14 -8.76
N GLY A 7 10.05 -0.69 -7.72
CA GLY A 7 9.31 -0.51 -6.46
C GLY A 7 9.88 0.60 -5.56
N GLN A 8 11.17 0.91 -5.69
CA GLN A 8 11.91 1.79 -4.77
C GLN A 8 11.57 3.28 -4.96
N THR A 9 11.24 3.68 -6.18
CA THR A 9 10.95 5.08 -6.54
C THR A 9 9.62 5.58 -5.98
N ILE A 10 8.61 4.71 -5.94
CA ILE A 10 7.24 5.06 -5.52
C ILE A 10 7.20 5.46 -4.05
N VAL A 11 7.85 4.68 -3.19
CA VAL A 11 7.89 4.95 -1.74
C VAL A 11 8.50 6.32 -1.44
N ARG A 12 9.58 6.67 -2.13
CA ARG A 12 10.27 7.96 -1.97
C ARG A 12 9.47 9.14 -2.51
N LEU A 13 8.70 8.97 -3.58
CA LEU A 13 7.90 10.04 -4.17
C LEU A 13 6.66 10.38 -3.33
N PHE A 14 6.03 9.37 -2.74
CA PHE A 14 4.73 9.56 -2.08
C PHE A 14 4.83 9.84 -0.59
N ASN A 15 5.93 9.45 0.07
CA ASN A 15 6.07 9.55 1.53
C ASN A 15 4.77 9.22 2.29
N PRO A 16 4.17 8.04 2.05
CA PRO A 16 2.82 7.77 2.55
C PRO A 16 2.81 7.62 4.07
N GLU A 17 1.79 8.15 4.73
CA GLU A 17 1.52 7.92 6.15
C GLU A 17 1.03 6.48 6.41
N LEU A 18 0.48 5.81 5.39
CA LEU A 18 -0.02 4.43 5.49
C LEU A 18 0.24 3.66 4.19
N ILE A 19 0.85 2.49 4.32
CA ILE A 19 1.02 1.51 3.25
C ILE A 19 0.15 0.30 3.59
N ILE A 20 -0.78 -0.03 2.69
CA ILE A 20 -1.65 -1.21 2.82
C ILE A 20 -1.20 -2.27 1.81
N LEU A 21 -0.84 -3.46 2.30
CA LEU A 21 -0.50 -4.61 1.46
C LEU A 21 -1.73 -5.50 1.26
N GLY A 22 -2.09 -5.76 0.00
CA GLY A 22 -3.22 -6.60 -0.39
C GLY A 22 -2.81 -7.79 -1.25
N GLY A 23 -3.80 -8.59 -1.65
CA GLY A 23 -3.62 -9.72 -2.57
C GLY A 23 -2.80 -10.87 -1.97
N SER A 24 -2.06 -11.59 -2.82
CA SER A 24 -1.21 -12.71 -2.39
C SER A 24 -0.10 -12.31 -1.41
N LEU A 25 0.30 -11.03 -1.39
CA LEU A 25 1.25 -10.49 -0.42
C LEU A 25 0.64 -10.32 0.98
N ALA A 26 -0.68 -10.15 1.10
CA ALA A 26 -1.35 -10.15 2.40
C ALA A 26 -1.36 -11.55 3.04
N ALA A 27 -1.41 -12.61 2.21
CA ALA A 27 -1.43 -13.99 2.67
C ALA A 27 -0.07 -14.48 3.21
N THR A 28 1.04 -13.86 2.80
CA THR A 28 2.40 -14.18 3.27
C THR A 28 2.75 -13.57 4.65
N GLY A 29 1.84 -12.78 5.23
CA GLY A 29 1.93 -12.33 6.62
C GLY A 29 3.20 -11.51 6.92
N ASP A 30 3.87 -11.84 8.03
CA ASP A 30 5.00 -11.05 8.55
C ASP A 30 6.29 -11.19 7.74
N TYR A 31 6.38 -12.16 6.83
CA TYR A 31 7.61 -12.43 6.07
C TYR A 31 8.01 -11.26 5.16
N ILE A 32 7.02 -10.50 4.67
CA ILE A 32 7.23 -9.35 3.78
C ILE A 32 7.34 -8.03 4.58
N LYS A 33 6.93 -8.01 5.85
CA LYS A 33 7.01 -6.79 6.68
C LYS A 33 8.45 -6.35 6.92
N LEU A 34 9.34 -7.28 7.23
CA LEU A 34 10.74 -6.97 7.50
C LEU A 34 11.48 -6.36 6.29
N PRO A 35 11.43 -6.95 5.07
CA PRO A 35 12.05 -6.35 3.90
C PRO A 35 11.43 -5.01 3.51
N ILE A 36 10.11 -4.82 3.66
CA ILE A 36 9.46 -3.54 3.39
C ILE A 36 9.89 -2.49 4.41
N LYS A 37 9.91 -2.82 5.71
CA LYS A 37 10.40 -1.93 6.76
C LYS A 37 11.88 -1.56 6.55
N ASN A 38 12.70 -2.52 6.11
CA ASN A 38 14.09 -2.27 5.78
C ASN A 38 14.25 -1.37 4.54
N ALA A 39 13.42 -1.55 3.52
CA ALA A 39 13.37 -0.65 2.37
C ALA A 39 12.95 0.76 2.81
N LEU A 40 11.89 0.90 3.61
CA LEU A 40 11.46 2.19 4.16
C LEU A 40 12.59 2.87 4.95
N ASN A 41 13.23 2.16 5.88
CA ASN A 41 14.38 2.66 6.65
C ASN A 41 15.58 3.07 5.78
N LYS A 42 15.85 2.32 4.71
CA LYS A 42 17.00 2.54 3.83
C LYS A 42 16.78 3.71 2.87
N TYR A 43 15.53 4.01 2.54
CA TYR A 43 15.18 4.97 1.49
C TYR A 43 14.49 6.25 2.02
N SER A 44 13.82 6.23 3.17
CA SER A 44 13.47 7.46 3.88
C SER A 44 14.75 8.11 4.38
N LEU A 45 15.06 9.31 3.88
CA LEU A 45 16.03 10.20 4.52
C LEU A 45 15.63 10.29 6.00
N SER A 46 16.62 10.18 6.90
CA SER A 46 16.54 9.90 8.34
C SER A 46 15.60 10.75 9.23
N LEU A 47 14.73 11.59 8.66
CA LEU A 47 13.69 12.34 9.35
C LEU A 47 12.27 11.74 9.24
N VAL A 48 11.98 10.89 8.24
CA VAL A 48 10.60 10.44 7.96
C VAL A 48 10.44 8.94 8.16
N ASN A 49 10.76 8.50 9.37
CA ASN A 49 10.77 7.07 9.69
C ASN A 49 9.82 6.71 10.83
N ASN A 50 9.13 7.69 11.42
CA ASN A 50 8.27 7.45 12.57
C ASN A 50 6.79 7.21 12.23
N ASP A 51 6.28 7.71 11.11
CA ASP A 51 4.82 7.78 10.94
C ASP A 51 4.25 6.91 9.81
N THR A 52 5.08 6.31 8.94
CA THR A 52 4.57 5.39 7.91
C THR A 52 4.13 4.07 8.53
N GLN A 53 2.82 3.90 8.67
CA GLN A 53 2.22 2.66 9.16
C GLN A 53 2.17 1.62 8.04
N LEU A 54 2.52 0.38 8.36
CA LEU A 54 2.37 -0.75 7.45
C LEU A 54 1.22 -1.63 7.93
N SER A 55 0.16 -1.73 7.13
CA SER A 55 -1.03 -2.53 7.44
C SER A 55 -1.26 -3.61 6.38
N ILE A 56 -1.85 -4.73 6.81
CA ILE A 56 -2.25 -5.82 5.92
C ILE A 56 -3.75 -5.69 5.65
N SER A 57 -4.13 -5.79 4.38
CA SER A 57 -5.54 -5.76 3.97
C SER A 57 -6.30 -6.94 4.55
N GLN A 58 -7.39 -6.65 5.25
CA GLN A 58 -8.27 -7.66 5.85
C GLN A 58 -9.38 -8.12 4.88
N LEU A 59 -9.57 -7.42 3.75
CA LEU A 59 -10.67 -7.70 2.82
C LEU A 59 -10.39 -8.89 1.89
N GLY A 60 -9.13 -9.30 1.72
CA GLY A 60 -8.77 -10.43 0.86
C GLY A 60 -9.38 -10.33 -0.54
N GLU A 61 -10.02 -11.42 -0.99
CA GLU A 61 -10.69 -11.51 -2.30
C GLU A 61 -11.88 -10.54 -2.44
N GLN A 62 -12.52 -10.18 -1.32
CA GLN A 62 -13.65 -9.24 -1.32
C GLN A 62 -13.21 -7.79 -1.62
N ALA A 63 -11.92 -7.47 -1.52
CA ALA A 63 -11.41 -6.12 -1.79
C ALA A 63 -11.79 -5.63 -3.19
N GLY A 64 -11.81 -6.53 -4.19
CA GLY A 64 -12.20 -6.19 -5.55
C GLY A 64 -13.67 -5.83 -5.68
N ILE A 65 -14.57 -6.66 -5.14
CA ILE A 65 -16.02 -6.44 -5.21
C ILE A 65 -16.43 -5.22 -4.40
N VAL A 66 -15.87 -5.06 -3.20
CA VAL A 66 -16.12 -3.88 -2.34
C VAL A 66 -15.63 -2.60 -3.03
N GLY A 67 -14.44 -2.62 -3.63
CA GLY A 67 -13.91 -1.48 -4.38
C GLY A 67 -14.75 -1.14 -5.61
N ALA A 68 -15.22 -2.15 -6.35
CA ALA A 68 -16.10 -1.95 -7.51
C ALA A 68 -17.46 -1.35 -7.08
N CYS A 69 -18.04 -1.85 -5.99
CA CYS A 69 -19.28 -1.31 -5.43
C CYS A 69 -19.10 0.15 -5.02
N LEU A 70 -18.04 0.47 -4.26
CA LEU A 70 -17.72 1.84 -3.85
C LEU A 70 -17.52 2.77 -5.05
N LEU A 71 -16.83 2.32 -6.10
CA LEU A 71 -16.64 3.11 -7.31
C LEU A 71 -17.96 3.44 -8.01
N VAL A 72 -18.90 2.49 -8.08
CA VAL A 72 -20.23 2.73 -8.65
C VAL A 72 -21.05 3.66 -7.75
N CYS A 73 -21.03 3.46 -6.43
CA CYS A 73 -21.69 4.33 -5.47
C CYS A 73 -21.17 5.77 -5.56
N ASP A 74 -19.85 5.96 -5.62
CA ASP A 74 -19.21 7.26 -5.76
C ASP A 74 -19.67 7.97 -7.04
N ARG A 75 -19.68 7.25 -8.18
CA ARG A 75 -20.18 7.77 -9.46
C ARG A 75 -21.64 8.18 -9.40
N LEU A 76 -22.50 7.36 -8.79
CA LEU A 76 -23.93 7.64 -8.68
C LEU A 76 -24.21 8.83 -7.75
N LEU A 77 -23.46 8.95 -6.66
CA LEU A 77 -23.58 10.07 -5.72
C LEU A 77 -23.03 11.37 -6.34
N ALA A 78 -21.95 11.30 -7.11
CA ALA A 78 -21.36 12.45 -7.81
C ALA A 78 -22.23 12.97 -8.98
N LEU A 79 -23.12 12.14 -9.53
CA LEU A 79 -24.09 12.57 -10.56
C LEU A 79 -25.29 13.35 -9.97
N ASN A 80 -25.47 13.32 -8.65
CA ASN A 80 -26.58 13.97 -7.95
C ASN A 80 -26.19 15.31 -7.29
N THR A 81 -24.99 15.83 -7.56
CA THR A 81 -24.50 17.15 -7.12
C THR A 81 -24.19 18.03 -8.33
#